data_AF-A0A6G2XBY0-F1
#
_entry.id   AF-A0A6G2XBY0-F1
#
_cell.length_a   1.000
_cell.length_b   1.000
_cell.length_c   1.000
_cell.angle_alpha   90.00
_cell.angle_beta   90.00
_cell.angle_gamma   90.00
#
_symmetry.space_group_name_H-M   'P 1'
#
loop_
_entity.id
_entity.type
_entity.pdbx_description
1 polymer ?
#
loop_
_entity_poly.entity_id
_entity_poly.type
_entity_poly.pdbx_seq_one_letter_code
_entity_poly.pdbx_strand_id
1 'polypeptide(L)'
;MPNTVAPDAPELQRPDFDKIRQDAADALKRELDAISSMQERRARAHELLRQVGDELAIVRPERDRLMVSLAIYQHPRAVHEAAGCARAVQLRAVRAALGLDDNTPAPPAREWASIGRSKGVPFIPDAAAKLPKVAIRHAELTGRRRVLRDILFPGDIVKLDRLDAKAIREEAAAAVEEELNAIKDPAARLEAASRIARDADAAHVVVARERDRCALSLEFYTRTRAVDKAMGVARNAFDELRRVALGLDRKTGRLPSEEEKRAAAEAADIDFVEDAAKRLPDLARKAAAARARHLTAAAIRNKTAAELDGKPGWDMRKIADTTGLHIDSIRAKVRAVQKKAAQKQAP
;
A
#
# COMPACT_ATOMS: atom_id res chain seq x y z
N MET A 1 18.93 9.56 -35.63
CA MET A 1 20.26 10.20 -35.65
C MET A 1 21.30 9.11 -35.39
N PRO A 2 22.34 8.98 -36.23
CA PRO A 2 23.39 8.00 -36.00
C PRO A 2 24.05 8.33 -34.65
N ASN A 3 24.00 7.39 -33.71
CA ASN A 3 24.77 7.46 -32.47
C ASN A 3 26.25 7.48 -32.87
N THR A 4 26.86 8.66 -32.89
CA THR A 4 28.30 8.83 -33.02
C THR A 4 28.95 8.26 -31.75
N VAL A 5 29.19 6.95 -31.79
CA VAL A 5 30.13 6.30 -30.88
C VAL A 5 31.45 7.02 -31.08
N ALA A 6 32.08 7.47 -30.00
CA ALA A 6 33.46 7.96 -30.11
C ALA A 6 34.29 6.84 -30.77
N PRO A 7 35.11 7.13 -31.79
CA PRO A 7 35.89 6.10 -32.49
C PRO A 7 36.76 5.24 -31.54
N ASP A 8 37.08 5.77 -30.35
CA ASP A 8 37.88 5.12 -29.32
C ASP A 8 37.07 4.58 -28.12
N ALA A 9 35.74 4.42 -28.26
CA ALA A 9 34.93 3.93 -27.16
C ALA A 9 35.29 2.48 -26.80
N PRO A 10 35.50 2.15 -25.52
CA PRO A 10 35.91 0.81 -25.12
C PRO A 10 34.79 -0.20 -25.38
N GLU A 11 35.18 -1.40 -25.80
CA GLU A 11 34.25 -2.53 -25.89
C GLU A 11 33.86 -3.00 -24.48
N LEU A 12 32.56 -3.18 -24.25
CA LEU A 12 32.02 -3.61 -22.97
C LEU A 12 31.57 -5.07 -23.03
N GLN A 13 32.05 -5.86 -22.08
CA GLN A 13 31.55 -7.21 -21.86
C GLN A 13 30.08 -7.16 -21.42
N ARG A 14 29.27 -8.10 -21.91
CA ARG A 14 27.85 -8.23 -21.62
C ARG A 14 27.58 -9.60 -21.01
N PRO A 15 27.76 -9.76 -19.68
CA PRO A 15 27.45 -11.00 -18.99
C PRO A 15 25.98 -11.41 -19.14
N ASP A 16 25.70 -12.71 -19.08
CA ASP A 16 24.35 -13.23 -18.94
C ASP A 16 23.88 -13.05 -17.50
N PHE A 17 23.32 -11.87 -17.20
CA PHE A 17 22.89 -11.52 -15.85
C PHE A 17 21.71 -12.35 -15.34
N ASP A 18 20.89 -12.92 -16.23
CA ASP A 18 19.79 -13.80 -15.83
C ASP A 18 20.35 -15.13 -15.34
N LYS A 19 21.29 -15.73 -16.08
CA LYS A 19 22.01 -16.92 -15.64
C LYS A 19 22.77 -16.69 -14.34
N ILE A 20 23.51 -15.58 -14.20
CA ILE A 20 24.26 -15.26 -12.98
C ILE A 20 23.32 -15.12 -11.76
N ARG A 21 22.18 -14.45 -11.92
CA ARG A 21 21.17 -14.35 -10.85
C ARG A 21 20.63 -15.72 -10.46
N GLN A 22 20.35 -16.57 -11.45
CA GLN A 22 19.82 -17.91 -11.24
C GLN A 22 20.84 -18.82 -10.55
N ASP A 23 22.10 -18.85 -11.02
CA ASP A 23 23.18 -19.64 -10.44
C ASP A 23 23.43 -19.25 -8.96
N ALA A 24 23.43 -17.94 -8.66
CA ALA A 24 23.59 -17.45 -7.29
C ALA A 24 22.38 -17.79 -6.40
N ALA A 25 21.16 -17.76 -6.95
CA ALA A 25 19.96 -18.20 -6.26
C ALA A 25 20.02 -19.71 -5.94
N ASP A 26 20.39 -20.54 -6.91
CA ASP A 26 20.46 -21.99 -6.76
C ASP A 26 21.58 -22.41 -5.78
N ALA A 27 22.73 -21.75 -5.83
CA ALA A 27 23.82 -21.98 -4.88
C ALA A 27 23.39 -21.70 -3.43
N LEU A 28 22.73 -20.56 -3.19
CA LEU A 28 22.23 -20.21 -1.86
C LEU A 28 21.09 -21.14 -1.42
N LYS A 29 20.22 -21.56 -2.33
CA LYS A 29 19.17 -22.52 -2.02
C LYS A 29 19.77 -23.84 -1.52
N ARG A 30 20.83 -24.35 -2.18
CA ARG A 30 21.57 -25.53 -1.70
C ARG A 30 22.20 -25.31 -0.33
N GLU A 31 22.80 -24.15 -0.07
CA GLU A 31 23.36 -23.78 1.25
C GLU A 31 22.28 -23.88 2.35
N LEU A 32 21.10 -23.32 2.10
CA LEU A 32 20.01 -23.28 3.07
C LEU A 32 19.26 -24.62 3.20
N ASP A 33 19.14 -25.39 2.12
CA ASP A 33 18.51 -26.72 2.14
C ASP A 33 19.35 -27.75 2.90
N ALA A 34 20.67 -27.53 3.02
CA ALA A 34 21.55 -28.34 3.88
C ALA A 34 21.26 -28.17 5.38
N ILE A 35 20.54 -27.12 5.80
CA ILE A 35 20.15 -26.90 7.19
C ILE A 35 18.83 -27.64 7.45
N SER A 36 18.90 -28.71 8.24
CA SER A 36 17.75 -29.59 8.51
C SER A 36 16.67 -28.92 9.35
N SER A 37 17.05 -28.12 10.36
CA SER A 37 16.09 -27.41 11.20
C SER A 37 15.50 -26.19 10.49
N MET A 38 14.17 -26.10 10.43
CA MET A 38 13.48 -24.97 9.82
C MET A 38 13.76 -23.65 10.57
N GLN A 39 13.86 -23.70 11.90
CA GLN A 39 14.14 -22.51 12.71
C GLN A 39 15.57 -22.01 12.45
N GLU A 40 16.55 -22.91 12.45
CA GLU A 40 17.95 -22.56 12.14
C GLU A 40 18.10 -22.03 10.72
N ARG A 41 17.40 -22.64 9.75
CA ARG A 41 17.37 -22.17 8.36
C ARG A 41 16.85 -20.74 8.26
N ARG A 42 15.78 -20.41 8.98
CA ARG A 42 15.22 -19.04 9.00
C ARG A 42 16.15 -18.05 9.71
N ALA A 43 16.72 -18.44 10.85
CA ALA A 43 17.70 -17.61 11.55
C ALA A 43 18.90 -17.28 10.66
N ARG A 44 19.44 -18.30 9.97
CA ARG A 44 20.53 -18.14 9.00
C ARG A 44 20.13 -17.27 7.82
N ALA A 45 18.91 -17.44 7.29
CA ALA A 45 18.41 -16.61 6.20
C ALA A 45 18.30 -15.12 6.61
N HIS A 46 17.90 -14.81 7.85
CA HIS A 46 17.87 -13.43 8.36
C HIS A 46 19.27 -12.82 8.42
N GLU A 47 20.26 -13.56 8.93
CA GLU A 47 21.66 -13.12 8.98
C GLU A 47 22.20 -12.81 7.58
N LEU A 48 22.00 -13.74 6.64
CA LEU A 48 22.41 -13.58 5.26
C LEU A 48 21.68 -12.43 4.56
N LEU A 49 20.41 -12.18 4.88
CA LEU A 49 19.64 -11.08 4.28
C LEU A 49 20.24 -9.73 4.68
N ARG A 50 20.62 -9.58 5.94
CA ARG A 50 21.31 -8.39 6.43
C ARG A 50 22.66 -8.21 5.73
N GLN A 51 23.49 -9.25 5.69
CA GLN A 51 24.79 -9.22 5.00
C GLN A 51 24.65 -8.83 3.52
N VAL A 52 23.72 -9.46 2.79
CA VAL A 52 23.44 -9.13 1.39
C VAL A 52 22.92 -7.69 1.25
N GLY A 53 22.13 -7.21 2.20
CA GLY A 53 21.69 -5.81 2.28
C GLY A 53 22.85 -4.83 2.39
N ASP A 54 23.77 -5.08 3.32
CA ASP A 54 24.97 -4.27 3.55
C ASP A 54 25.88 -4.26 2.32
N GLU A 55 26.13 -5.42 1.70
CA GLU A 55 26.93 -5.51 0.48
C GLU A 55 26.26 -4.78 -0.70
N LEU A 56 24.94 -4.92 -0.87
CA LEU A 56 24.21 -4.19 -1.92
C LEU A 56 24.26 -2.68 -1.73
N ALA A 57 24.31 -2.19 -0.48
CA ALA A 57 24.45 -0.78 -0.18
C ALA A 57 25.81 -0.20 -0.64
N ILE A 58 26.83 -1.05 -0.81
CA ILE A 58 28.16 -0.67 -1.32
C ILE A 58 28.24 -0.86 -2.84
N VAL A 59 27.88 -2.05 -3.32
CA VAL A 59 28.09 -2.46 -4.72
C VAL A 59 27.19 -1.68 -5.67
N ARG A 60 25.95 -1.34 -5.27
CA ARG A 60 25.02 -0.62 -6.15
C ARG A 60 25.48 0.82 -6.45
N PRO A 61 25.84 1.66 -5.46
CA PRO A 61 26.41 2.98 -5.74
C PRO A 61 27.68 2.93 -6.59
N GLU A 62 28.57 1.95 -6.34
CA GLU A 62 29.78 1.79 -7.15
C GLU A 62 29.46 1.45 -8.60
N ARG A 63 28.56 0.49 -8.84
CA ARG A 63 28.08 0.14 -10.19
C ARG A 63 27.49 1.36 -10.88
N ASP A 64 26.62 2.10 -10.19
CA ASP A 64 25.93 3.25 -10.75
C ASP A 64 26.93 4.37 -11.08
N ARG A 65 27.95 4.59 -10.24
CA ARG A 65 29.04 5.54 -10.50
C ARG A 65 29.88 5.16 -11.73
N LEU A 66 30.25 3.89 -11.88
CA LEU A 66 31.01 3.40 -13.04
C LEU A 66 30.19 3.52 -14.34
N MET A 67 28.91 3.12 -14.27
CA MET A 67 27.94 3.23 -15.37
C MET A 67 27.76 4.69 -15.80
N VAL A 68 27.60 5.62 -14.86
CA VAL A 68 27.45 7.06 -15.12
C VAL A 68 28.73 7.63 -15.74
N SER A 69 29.90 7.31 -15.19
CA SER A 69 31.19 7.74 -15.76
C SER A 69 31.34 7.32 -17.23
N LEU A 70 31.05 6.04 -17.54
CA LEU A 70 31.10 5.54 -18.91
C LEU A 70 30.10 6.25 -19.82
N ALA A 71 28.86 6.38 -19.36
CA ALA A 71 27.79 6.98 -20.14
C ALA A 71 28.06 8.46 -20.47
N ILE A 72 28.67 9.21 -19.54
CA ILE A 72 28.93 10.64 -19.67
C ILE A 72 30.22 10.95 -20.44
N TYR A 73 31.30 10.19 -20.24
CA TYR A 73 32.62 10.56 -20.73
C TYR A 73 33.15 9.72 -21.88
N GLN A 74 32.72 8.46 -22.00
CA GLN A 74 33.30 7.50 -22.96
C GLN A 74 32.27 7.05 -24.01
N HIS A 75 30.98 7.17 -23.71
CA HIS A 75 29.84 6.84 -24.59
C HIS A 75 29.93 5.48 -25.32
N PRO A 76 30.37 4.38 -24.68
CA PRO A 76 30.36 3.09 -25.35
C PRO A 76 28.92 2.63 -25.59
N ARG A 77 28.74 1.77 -26.60
CA ARG A 77 27.42 1.20 -26.90
C ARG A 77 26.96 0.32 -25.73
N ALA A 78 25.67 0.41 -25.42
CA ALA A 78 24.99 -0.50 -24.49
C ALA A 78 25.57 -0.57 -23.05
N VAL A 79 25.98 0.58 -22.47
CA VAL A 79 26.44 0.65 -21.06
C VAL A 79 25.46 -0.03 -20.09
N HIS A 80 24.14 0.18 -20.25
CA HIS A 80 23.12 -0.44 -19.41
C HIS A 80 23.14 -1.98 -19.46
N GLU A 81 23.40 -2.58 -20.62
CA GLU A 81 23.52 -4.03 -20.75
C GLU A 81 24.74 -4.51 -19.94
N ALA A 82 25.90 -3.88 -20.07
CA ALA A 82 27.09 -4.20 -19.28
C ALA A 82 26.93 -3.96 -17.77
N ALA A 83 26.03 -3.04 -17.38
CA ALA A 83 25.66 -2.79 -15.99
C ALA A 83 24.55 -3.75 -15.47
N GLY A 84 24.01 -4.62 -16.34
CA GLY A 84 22.92 -5.53 -15.98
C GLY A 84 21.63 -4.83 -15.60
N CYS A 85 21.33 -3.68 -16.21
CA CYS A 85 20.15 -2.87 -15.89
C CYS A 85 19.37 -2.44 -17.15
N ALA A 86 18.13 -1.99 -16.95
CA ALA A 86 17.34 -1.43 -18.05
C ALA A 86 17.87 -0.05 -18.45
N ARG A 87 17.74 0.31 -19.74
CA ARG A 87 18.15 1.64 -20.26
C ARG A 87 17.54 2.81 -19.47
N ALA A 88 16.29 2.67 -19.02
CA ALA A 88 15.63 3.68 -18.20
C ALA A 88 16.34 3.93 -16.85
N VAL A 89 16.93 2.88 -16.25
CA VAL A 89 17.71 2.99 -15.01
C VAL A 89 19.01 3.75 -15.26
N GLN A 90 19.73 3.43 -16.35
CA GLN A 90 20.92 4.18 -16.76
C GLN A 90 20.59 5.67 -16.95
N LEU A 91 19.53 5.98 -17.69
CA LEU A 91 19.14 7.37 -17.96
C LEU A 91 18.79 8.13 -16.68
N ARG A 92 18.08 7.50 -15.74
CA ARG A 92 17.77 8.11 -14.44
C ARG A 92 19.03 8.41 -13.64
N ALA A 93 19.98 7.48 -13.59
CA ALA A 93 21.26 7.68 -12.90
C ALA A 93 22.09 8.82 -13.53
N VAL A 94 22.13 8.89 -14.87
CA VAL A 94 22.80 10.00 -15.59
C VAL A 94 22.12 11.34 -15.28
N ARG A 95 20.78 11.42 -15.35
CA ARG A 95 20.05 12.66 -15.02
C ARG A 95 20.32 13.14 -13.61
N ALA A 96 20.26 12.23 -12.64
CA ALA A 96 20.56 12.54 -11.25
C ALA A 96 22.00 13.07 -11.10
N ALA A 97 22.99 12.44 -11.75
CA ALA A 97 24.38 12.89 -11.73
C ALA A 97 24.59 14.26 -12.40
N LEU A 98 23.79 14.60 -13.40
CA LEU A 98 23.79 15.92 -14.06
C LEU A 98 22.97 16.98 -13.29
N GLY A 99 22.32 16.61 -12.18
CA GLY A 99 21.48 17.51 -11.38
C GLY A 99 20.17 17.91 -12.08
N LEU A 100 19.59 16.98 -12.84
CA LEU A 100 18.32 17.17 -13.55
C LEU A 100 17.19 16.47 -12.79
N ASP A 101 16.02 17.12 -12.73
CA ASP A 101 14.80 16.51 -12.18
C ASP A 101 14.33 15.34 -13.06
N ASP A 102 13.56 14.41 -12.47
CA ASP A 102 13.11 13.17 -13.15
C ASP A 102 12.33 13.43 -14.45
N ASN A 103 11.62 14.56 -14.52
CA ASN A 103 10.80 14.97 -15.67
C ASN A 103 11.54 15.85 -16.69
N THR A 104 12.76 16.31 -16.39
CA THR A 104 13.51 17.18 -17.29
C THR A 104 14.12 16.32 -18.42
N PRO A 105 13.91 16.68 -19.71
CA PRO A 105 14.57 16.01 -20.82
C PRO A 105 16.09 16.02 -20.62
N ALA A 106 16.74 14.89 -20.90
CA ALA A 106 18.20 14.85 -20.83
C ALA A 106 18.78 15.75 -21.93
N PRO A 107 19.82 16.55 -21.66
CA PRO A 107 20.49 17.34 -22.68
C PRO A 107 21.07 16.41 -23.76
N PRO A 108 21.42 16.94 -24.95
CA PRO A 108 22.10 16.16 -25.98
C PRO A 108 23.35 15.45 -25.45
N ALA A 109 23.60 14.21 -25.87
CA ALA A 109 24.70 13.39 -25.36
C ALA A 109 26.07 14.07 -25.48
N ARG A 110 26.27 14.87 -26.53
CA ARG A 110 27.50 15.67 -26.77
C ARG A 110 27.81 16.69 -25.67
N GLU A 111 26.81 17.10 -24.88
CA GLU A 111 26.97 18.08 -23.79
C GLU A 111 27.23 17.41 -22.44
N TRP A 112 27.01 16.09 -22.32
CA TRP A 112 27.06 15.39 -21.05
C TRP A 112 28.42 15.51 -20.37
N ALA A 113 29.53 15.37 -21.09
CA ALA A 113 30.87 15.48 -20.51
C ALA A 113 31.15 16.88 -19.91
N SER A 114 30.66 17.94 -20.55
CA SER A 114 30.81 19.31 -20.06
C SER A 114 29.99 19.55 -18.79
N ILE A 115 28.71 19.15 -18.82
CA ILE A 115 27.80 19.28 -17.67
C ILE A 115 28.26 18.38 -16.52
N GLY A 116 28.69 17.16 -16.80
CA GLY A 116 29.23 16.24 -15.80
C GLY A 116 30.43 16.83 -15.08
N ARG A 117 31.37 17.45 -15.81
CA ARG A 117 32.51 18.18 -15.20
C ARG A 117 32.05 19.34 -14.32
N SER A 118 31.11 20.16 -14.77
CA SER A 118 30.62 21.30 -13.97
C SER A 118 29.83 20.86 -12.72
N LYS A 119 29.22 19.66 -12.75
CA LYS A 119 28.51 19.04 -11.63
C LYS A 119 29.40 18.16 -10.74
N GLY A 120 30.70 18.09 -11.02
CA GLY A 120 31.65 17.31 -10.21
C GLY A 120 31.49 15.79 -10.36
N VAL A 121 30.90 15.31 -11.46
CA VAL A 121 30.85 13.88 -11.75
C VAL A 121 32.28 13.38 -12.00
N PRO A 122 32.76 12.34 -11.29
CA PRO A 122 34.12 11.86 -11.45
C PRO A 122 34.28 11.08 -12.76
N PHE A 123 35.32 11.40 -13.52
CA PHE A 123 35.79 10.53 -14.61
C PHE A 123 36.59 9.37 -14.03
N ILE A 124 36.20 8.14 -14.37
CA ILE A 124 36.87 6.91 -13.96
C ILE A 124 37.46 6.26 -15.23
N PRO A 125 38.79 6.37 -15.44
CA PRO A 125 39.43 5.92 -16.67
C PRO A 125 39.21 4.43 -16.97
N ASP A 126 39.25 3.59 -15.93
CA ASP A 126 39.13 2.13 -16.04
C ASP A 126 37.70 1.62 -15.82
N ALA A 127 36.69 2.48 -15.95
CA ALA A 127 35.30 2.12 -15.71
C ALA A 127 34.82 0.99 -16.62
N ALA A 128 35.29 0.92 -17.86
CA ALA A 128 34.93 -0.14 -18.81
C ALA A 128 35.37 -1.53 -18.33
N ALA A 129 36.54 -1.62 -17.71
CA ALA A 129 37.08 -2.87 -17.17
C ALA A 129 36.45 -3.25 -15.81
N LYS A 130 36.09 -2.25 -14.99
CA LYS A 130 35.51 -2.45 -13.66
C LYS A 130 34.01 -2.74 -13.68
N LEU A 131 33.25 -2.06 -14.54
CA LEU A 131 31.79 -2.12 -14.53
C LEU A 131 31.25 -3.57 -14.61
N PRO A 132 31.71 -4.44 -15.54
CA PRO A 132 31.19 -5.80 -15.61
C PRO A 132 31.40 -6.58 -14.30
N LYS A 133 32.55 -6.42 -13.64
CA LYS A 133 32.86 -7.12 -12.38
C LYS A 133 31.91 -6.70 -11.26
N VAL A 134 31.70 -5.40 -11.08
CA VAL A 134 30.80 -4.86 -10.06
C VAL A 134 29.34 -5.21 -10.39
N ALA A 135 28.96 -5.20 -11.66
CA ALA A 135 27.63 -5.59 -12.12
C ALA A 135 27.34 -7.08 -11.88
N ILE A 136 28.32 -7.96 -12.12
CA ILE A 136 28.23 -9.40 -11.82
C ILE A 136 27.98 -9.59 -10.32
N ARG A 137 28.79 -8.96 -9.46
CA ARG A 137 28.59 -9.04 -8.00
C ARG A 137 27.21 -8.54 -7.57
N HIS A 138 26.76 -7.41 -8.13
CA HIS A 138 25.41 -6.91 -7.87
C HIS A 138 24.33 -7.93 -8.26
N ALA A 139 24.48 -8.59 -9.42
CA ALA A 139 23.55 -9.58 -9.91
C ALA A 139 23.52 -10.83 -9.01
N GLU A 140 24.67 -11.33 -8.58
CA GLU A 140 24.78 -12.42 -7.60
C GLU A 140 24.02 -12.08 -6.31
N LEU A 141 24.31 -10.92 -5.72
CA LEU A 141 23.65 -10.46 -4.49
C LEU A 141 22.14 -10.28 -4.67
N THR A 142 21.70 -9.82 -5.83
CA THR A 142 20.27 -9.70 -6.17
C THR A 142 19.59 -11.08 -6.25
N GLY A 143 20.26 -12.06 -6.88
CA GLY A 143 19.80 -13.45 -6.95
C GLY A 143 19.68 -14.07 -5.55
N ARG A 144 20.71 -13.91 -4.72
CA ARG A 144 20.70 -14.35 -3.31
C ARG A 144 19.58 -13.70 -2.51
N ARG A 145 19.43 -12.37 -2.61
CA ARG A 145 18.37 -11.61 -1.90
C ARG A 145 16.98 -12.15 -2.21
N ARG A 146 16.71 -12.57 -3.45
CA ARG A 146 15.42 -13.15 -3.84
C ARG A 146 15.12 -14.42 -3.04
N VAL A 147 16.05 -15.35 -2.98
CA VAL A 147 15.88 -16.62 -2.24
C VAL A 147 15.69 -16.39 -0.75
N LEU A 148 16.51 -15.53 -0.14
CA LEU A 148 16.39 -15.17 1.28
C LEU A 148 15.02 -14.59 1.58
N ARG A 149 14.56 -13.68 0.70
CA ARG A 149 13.22 -13.13 0.78
C ARG A 149 12.17 -14.23 0.70
N ASP A 150 12.27 -15.16 -0.22
CA ASP A 150 11.23 -16.19 -0.40
C ASP A 150 11.19 -17.16 0.78
N ILE A 151 12.33 -17.45 1.43
CA ILE A 151 12.39 -18.28 2.64
C ILE A 151 11.88 -17.55 3.88
N LEU A 152 12.26 -16.29 4.07
CA LEU A 152 11.92 -15.51 5.27
C LEU A 152 10.47 -15.05 5.28
N PHE A 153 9.94 -14.78 4.10
CA PHE A 153 8.57 -14.34 3.93
C PHE A 153 7.91 -15.24 2.88
N PRO A 154 7.72 -16.54 3.22
CA PRO A 154 7.06 -17.50 2.36
C PRO A 154 5.58 -17.17 2.40
N GLY A 155 5.19 -16.22 1.56
CA GLY A 155 3.80 -15.96 1.27
C GLY A 155 3.65 -16.18 -0.22
N ASP A 156 2.73 -17.05 -0.59
CA ASP A 156 2.08 -16.92 -1.89
C ASP A 156 1.71 -15.44 -2.04
N ILE A 157 1.99 -14.86 -3.20
CA ILE A 157 1.46 -13.56 -3.53
C ILE A 157 -0.05 -13.77 -3.67
N VAL A 158 -0.76 -13.66 -2.54
CA VAL A 158 -2.21 -13.69 -2.52
C VAL A 158 -2.65 -12.44 -3.25
N LYS A 159 -3.20 -12.63 -4.45
CA LYS A 159 -3.91 -11.56 -5.15
C LYS A 159 -5.28 -11.44 -4.49
N LEU A 160 -5.53 -10.26 -3.93
CA LEU A 160 -6.86 -9.91 -3.47
C LEU A 160 -7.61 -9.17 -4.58
N ASP A 161 -8.87 -9.53 -4.76
CA ASP A 161 -9.74 -8.78 -5.64
C ASP A 161 -10.06 -7.41 -5.05
N ARG A 162 -10.07 -6.40 -5.92
CA ARG A 162 -10.48 -5.06 -5.53
C ARG A 162 -11.98 -5.06 -5.28
N LEU A 163 -12.38 -4.53 -4.12
CA LEU A 163 -13.79 -4.35 -3.79
C LEU A 163 -14.34 -3.10 -4.50
N ASP A 164 -15.46 -3.25 -5.23
CA ASP A 164 -16.26 -2.09 -5.63
C ASP A 164 -17.13 -1.62 -4.46
N ALA A 165 -16.46 -1.01 -3.49
CA ALA A 165 -17.11 -0.49 -2.30
C ALA A 165 -18.09 0.65 -2.61
N LYS A 166 -18.03 1.27 -3.81
CA LYS A 166 -18.99 2.31 -4.19
C LYS A 166 -20.33 1.67 -4.54
N ALA A 167 -20.34 0.73 -5.48
CA ALA A 167 -21.55 0.02 -5.90
C ALA A 167 -22.27 -0.64 -4.71
N ILE A 168 -21.53 -1.33 -3.84
CA ILE A 168 -22.10 -1.99 -2.64
C ILE A 168 -22.78 -0.99 -1.69
N ARG A 169 -22.19 0.19 -1.51
CA ARG A 169 -22.77 1.22 -0.63
C ARG A 169 -24.02 1.85 -1.26
N GLU A 170 -24.00 2.08 -2.57
CA GLU A 170 -25.13 2.63 -3.31
C GLU A 170 -26.34 1.68 -3.32
N GLU A 171 -26.10 0.40 -3.62
CA GLU A 171 -27.14 -0.64 -3.57
C GLU A 171 -27.74 -0.78 -2.16
N ALA A 172 -26.90 -0.87 -1.13
CA ALA A 172 -27.36 -1.00 0.24
C ALA A 172 -28.10 0.26 0.75
N ALA A 173 -27.72 1.45 0.28
CA ALA A 173 -28.41 2.69 0.59
C ALA A 173 -29.78 2.76 -0.11
N ALA A 174 -29.84 2.42 -1.40
CA ALA A 174 -31.07 2.40 -2.17
C ALA A 174 -32.12 1.46 -1.56
N ALA A 175 -31.70 0.25 -1.15
CA ALA A 175 -32.59 -0.71 -0.50
C ALA A 175 -33.22 -0.16 0.80
N VAL A 176 -32.44 0.57 1.61
CA VAL A 176 -32.95 1.19 2.85
C VAL A 176 -33.85 2.39 2.56
N GLU A 177 -33.53 3.18 1.53
CA GLU A 177 -34.40 4.29 1.09
C GLU A 177 -35.74 3.77 0.61
N GLU A 178 -35.76 2.72 -0.21
CA GLU A 178 -36.98 2.08 -0.69
C GLU A 178 -37.83 1.54 0.47
N GLU A 179 -37.23 0.76 1.37
CA GLU A 179 -37.89 0.19 2.54
C GLU A 179 -38.55 1.27 3.43
N LEU A 180 -37.81 2.35 3.73
CA LEU A 180 -38.29 3.40 4.61
C LEU A 180 -39.25 4.39 3.94
N ASN A 181 -39.12 4.65 2.64
CA ASN A 181 -40.04 5.52 1.91
C ASN A 181 -41.39 4.85 1.63
N ALA A 182 -41.46 3.52 1.64
CA ALA A 182 -42.72 2.79 1.58
C ALA A 182 -43.59 3.01 2.83
N ILE A 183 -43.01 3.40 3.97
CA ILE A 183 -43.71 3.67 5.22
C ILE A 183 -44.25 5.10 5.21
N LYS A 184 -45.56 5.24 4.91
CA LYS A 184 -46.23 6.54 4.81
C LYS A 184 -46.38 7.27 6.14
N ASP A 185 -46.64 6.53 7.22
CA ASP A 185 -46.77 7.13 8.55
C ASP A 185 -45.39 7.60 9.08
N PRO A 186 -45.21 8.90 9.35
CA PRO A 186 -43.94 9.41 9.86
C PRO A 186 -43.54 8.79 11.21
N ALA A 187 -44.49 8.43 12.07
CA ALA A 187 -44.18 7.82 13.36
C ALA A 187 -43.58 6.41 13.18
N ALA A 188 -44.29 5.54 12.46
CA ALA A 188 -43.79 4.21 12.11
C ALA A 188 -42.47 4.26 11.34
N ARG A 189 -42.29 5.24 10.44
CA ARG A 189 -41.04 5.43 9.68
C ARG A 189 -39.89 5.84 10.60
N LEU A 190 -40.12 6.69 11.59
CA LEU A 190 -39.10 7.06 12.58
C LEU A 190 -38.63 5.85 13.39
N GLU A 191 -39.56 5.01 13.85
CA GLU A 191 -39.28 3.78 14.59
C GLU A 191 -38.47 2.80 13.75
N ALA A 192 -38.93 2.51 12.53
CA ALA A 192 -38.26 1.62 11.60
C ALA A 192 -36.84 2.13 11.27
N ALA A 193 -36.68 3.42 10.96
CA ALA A 193 -35.39 4.00 10.65
C ALA A 193 -34.42 3.92 11.84
N SER A 194 -34.91 4.11 13.07
CA SER A 194 -34.05 3.96 14.26
C SER A 194 -33.66 2.52 14.54
N ARG A 195 -34.58 1.56 14.33
CA ARG A 195 -34.28 0.12 14.43
C ARG A 195 -33.21 -0.30 13.42
N ILE A 196 -33.43 -0.03 12.12
CA ILE A 196 -32.48 -0.35 11.05
C ILE A 196 -31.12 0.28 11.32
N ALA A 197 -31.07 1.54 11.77
CA ALA A 197 -29.81 2.20 12.09
C ALA A 197 -29.05 1.49 13.22
N ARG A 198 -29.74 1.02 14.28
CA ARG A 198 -29.12 0.29 15.40
C ARG A 198 -28.64 -1.10 14.97
N ASP A 199 -29.49 -1.85 14.28
CA ASP A 199 -29.16 -3.21 13.83
C ASP A 199 -27.98 -3.20 12.86
N ALA A 200 -27.97 -2.24 11.92
CA ALA A 200 -26.88 -2.08 10.97
C ALA A 200 -25.57 -1.62 11.62
N ASP A 201 -25.62 -0.80 12.68
CA ASP A 201 -24.43 -0.42 13.43
C ASP A 201 -23.84 -1.61 14.20
N ALA A 202 -24.69 -2.38 14.88
CA ALA A 202 -24.29 -3.59 15.57
C ALA A 202 -23.65 -4.62 14.61
N ALA A 203 -24.28 -4.85 13.46
CA ALA A 203 -23.74 -5.69 12.41
C ALA A 203 -22.39 -5.16 11.88
N HIS A 204 -22.28 -3.85 11.68
CA HIS A 204 -21.03 -3.22 11.25
C HIS A 204 -19.91 -3.43 12.27
N VAL A 205 -20.16 -3.24 13.57
CA VAL A 205 -19.15 -3.40 14.63
C VAL A 205 -18.59 -4.83 14.65
N VAL A 206 -19.45 -5.84 14.57
CA VAL A 206 -19.04 -7.25 14.59
C VAL A 206 -18.20 -7.57 13.35
N VAL A 207 -18.74 -7.27 12.17
CA VAL A 207 -18.09 -7.61 10.90
C VAL A 207 -16.80 -6.80 10.68
N ALA A 208 -16.77 -5.53 11.07
CA ALA A 208 -15.60 -4.68 10.93
C ALA A 208 -14.42 -5.19 11.76
N ARG A 209 -14.67 -5.65 12.99
CA ARG A 209 -13.60 -6.26 13.82
C ARG A 209 -12.97 -7.46 13.15
N GLU A 210 -13.79 -8.36 12.60
CA GLU A 210 -13.30 -9.56 11.95
C GLU A 210 -12.61 -9.26 10.61
N ARG A 211 -13.15 -8.30 9.85
CA ARG A 211 -12.51 -7.74 8.64
C ARG A 211 -11.12 -7.20 8.98
N ASP A 212 -11.03 -6.39 10.03
CA ASP A 212 -9.78 -5.75 10.44
C ASP A 212 -8.76 -6.78 10.91
N ARG A 213 -9.18 -7.79 11.68
CA ARG A 213 -8.32 -8.93 12.04
C ARG A 213 -7.77 -9.67 10.82
N CYS A 214 -8.60 -9.97 9.82
CA CYS A 214 -8.15 -10.59 8.57
C CYS A 214 -7.17 -9.70 7.80
N ALA A 215 -7.45 -8.40 7.72
CA ALA A 215 -6.60 -7.45 7.00
C ALA A 215 -5.23 -7.29 7.67
N LEU A 216 -5.20 -7.20 9.00
CA LEU A 216 -3.96 -7.12 9.78
C LEU A 216 -3.15 -8.42 9.68
N SER A 217 -3.82 -9.58 9.74
CA SER A 217 -3.17 -10.88 9.51
C SER A 217 -2.45 -10.91 8.16
N LEU A 218 -3.15 -10.53 7.08
CA LEU A 218 -2.56 -10.50 5.74
C LEU A 218 -1.39 -9.50 5.65
N GLU A 219 -1.54 -8.32 6.23
CA GLU A 219 -0.52 -7.28 6.16
C GLU A 219 0.78 -7.65 6.90
N PHE A 220 0.67 -8.29 8.05
CA PHE A 220 1.82 -8.56 8.91
C PHE A 220 2.46 -9.93 8.72
N TYR A 221 1.68 -10.94 8.35
CA TYR A 221 2.17 -12.32 8.23
C TYR A 221 2.32 -12.80 6.79
N THR A 222 1.80 -12.06 5.80
CA THR A 222 1.85 -12.45 4.38
C THR A 222 2.43 -11.36 3.49
N ARG A 223 2.63 -11.66 2.20
CA ARG A 223 3.09 -10.71 1.17
C ARG A 223 1.95 -10.09 0.36
N THR A 224 0.75 -10.09 0.93
CA THR A 224 -0.44 -9.63 0.24
C THR A 224 -0.33 -8.15 -0.10
N ARG A 225 -0.60 -7.81 -1.36
CA ARG A 225 -0.62 -6.41 -1.82
C ARG A 225 -2.04 -5.89 -1.84
N ALA A 226 -2.18 -4.58 -1.69
CA ALA A 226 -3.45 -3.87 -1.85
C ALA A 226 -4.58 -4.31 -0.90
N VAL A 227 -4.22 -4.71 0.34
CA VAL A 227 -5.19 -5.02 1.40
C VAL A 227 -6.17 -3.87 1.62
N ASP A 228 -5.72 -2.61 1.58
CA ASP A 228 -6.57 -1.42 1.66
C ASP A 228 -7.65 -1.36 0.56
N LYS A 229 -7.29 -1.76 -0.66
CA LYS A 229 -8.23 -1.80 -1.80
C LYS A 229 -9.23 -2.95 -1.69
N ALA A 230 -8.81 -4.08 -1.16
CA ALA A 230 -9.70 -5.22 -0.89
C ALA A 230 -10.68 -4.92 0.24
N MET A 231 -10.25 -4.14 1.25
CA MET A 231 -11.13 -3.64 2.30
C MET A 231 -12.09 -2.53 1.83
N GLY A 232 -11.79 -1.88 0.70
CA GLY A 232 -12.54 -0.72 0.24
C GLY A 232 -12.30 0.54 1.09
N VAL A 233 -11.14 0.66 1.73
CA VAL A 233 -10.77 1.81 2.58
C VAL A 233 -9.64 2.63 1.94
N ALA A 234 -9.54 3.90 2.34
CA ALA A 234 -8.41 4.74 1.92
C ALA A 234 -7.11 4.23 2.57
N ARG A 235 -5.98 4.38 1.86
CA ARG A 235 -4.67 3.96 2.38
C ARG A 235 -4.36 4.56 3.75
N ASN A 236 -4.64 5.84 3.95
CA ASN A 236 -4.41 6.50 5.25
C ASN A 236 -5.24 5.90 6.39
N ALA A 237 -6.47 5.46 6.12
CA ALA A 237 -7.31 4.79 7.11
C ALA A 237 -6.77 3.39 7.44
N PHE A 238 -6.24 2.69 6.44
CA PHE A 238 -5.57 1.40 6.68
C PHE A 238 -4.27 1.56 7.47
N ASP A 239 -3.47 2.57 7.13
CA ASP A 239 -2.25 2.91 7.86
C ASP A 239 -2.55 3.22 9.33
N GLU A 240 -3.63 3.94 9.59
CA GLU A 240 -4.14 4.23 10.93
C GLU A 240 -4.51 2.96 11.69
N LEU A 241 -5.28 2.05 11.06
CA LEU A 241 -5.64 0.75 11.65
C LEU A 241 -4.40 -0.04 12.07
N ARG A 242 -3.36 -0.08 11.21
CA ARG A 242 -2.08 -0.75 11.53
C ARG A 242 -1.37 -0.12 12.72
N ARG A 243 -1.34 1.22 12.81
CA ARG A 243 -0.70 1.91 13.95
C ARG A 243 -1.43 1.60 15.26
N VAL A 244 -2.76 1.69 15.25
CA VAL A 244 -3.59 1.39 16.42
C VAL A 244 -3.41 -0.06 16.87
N ALA A 245 -3.40 -1.01 15.92
CA ALA A 245 -3.19 -2.42 16.22
C ALA A 245 -1.82 -2.72 16.85
N LEU A 246 -0.79 -1.94 16.49
CA LEU A 246 0.55 -2.05 17.05
C LEU A 246 0.76 -1.23 18.34
N GLY A 247 -0.28 -0.58 18.87
CA GLY A 247 -0.15 0.31 20.04
C GLY A 247 0.65 1.59 19.78
N LEU A 248 0.81 2.00 18.51
CA LEU A 248 1.54 3.19 18.11
C LEU A 248 0.65 4.44 18.10
N ASP A 249 1.27 5.63 18.09
CA ASP A 249 0.52 6.87 17.84
C ASP A 249 -0.23 6.81 16.50
N ARG A 250 -1.52 7.14 16.54
CA ARG A 250 -2.45 7.04 15.42
C ARG A 250 -2.00 7.80 14.16
N LYS A 251 -1.30 8.93 14.33
CA LYS A 251 -0.94 9.85 13.23
C LYS A 251 0.54 9.77 12.87
N THR A 252 1.42 9.71 13.85
CA THR A 252 2.87 9.88 13.67
C THR A 252 3.66 8.60 13.91
N GLY A 253 3.03 7.55 14.44
CA GLY A 253 3.67 6.26 14.68
C GLY A 253 4.34 5.70 13.43
N ARG A 254 5.64 5.43 13.52
CA ARG A 254 6.41 4.81 12.44
C ARG A 254 5.99 3.35 12.33
N LEU A 255 5.46 2.97 11.17
CA LEU A 255 5.14 1.58 10.89
C LEU A 255 6.42 0.76 10.66
N PRO A 256 6.42 -0.53 11.05
CA PRO A 256 7.55 -1.42 10.85
C PRO A 256 7.87 -1.58 9.37
N SER A 257 9.15 -1.77 9.05
CA SER A 257 9.57 -2.22 7.73
C SER A 257 9.01 -3.62 7.44
N GLU A 258 9.01 -4.03 6.16
CA GLU A 258 8.55 -5.37 5.76
C GLU A 258 9.24 -6.51 6.54
N GLU A 259 10.47 -6.29 6.97
CA GLU A 259 11.29 -7.26 7.69
C GLU A 259 10.91 -7.34 9.18
N GLU A 260 10.39 -6.25 9.74
CA GLU A 260 10.01 -6.13 11.16
C GLU A 260 8.53 -6.47 11.41
N LYS A 261 7.70 -6.47 10.36
CA LYS A 261 6.24 -6.63 10.44
C LYS A 261 5.77 -7.79 11.31
N ARG A 262 6.34 -8.99 11.09
CA ARG A 262 5.94 -10.19 11.82
C ARG A 262 6.29 -10.10 13.30
N ALA A 263 7.52 -9.71 13.62
CA ALA A 263 7.96 -9.56 15.00
C ALA A 263 7.14 -8.48 15.73
N ALA A 264 6.83 -7.37 15.05
CA ALA A 264 5.98 -6.32 15.60
C ALA A 264 4.55 -6.81 15.85
N ALA A 265 3.99 -7.64 14.96
CA ALA A 265 2.67 -8.23 15.12
C ALA A 265 2.62 -9.25 16.27
N GLU A 266 3.63 -10.11 16.38
CA GLU A 266 3.77 -11.04 17.51
C GLU A 266 3.92 -10.30 18.84
N ALA A 267 4.71 -9.22 18.88
CA ALA A 267 4.87 -8.38 20.07
C ALA A 267 3.59 -7.60 20.45
N ALA A 268 2.73 -7.32 19.47
CA ALA A 268 1.44 -6.65 19.65
C ALA A 268 0.26 -7.61 19.80
N ASP A 269 0.53 -8.92 19.93
CA ASP A 269 -0.49 -9.98 20.07
C ASP A 269 -1.54 -9.97 18.93
N ILE A 270 -1.08 -9.70 17.71
CA ILE A 270 -1.93 -9.73 16.51
C ILE A 270 -1.95 -11.16 15.98
N ASP A 271 -3.12 -11.79 15.99
CA ASP A 271 -3.27 -13.16 15.51
C ASP A 271 -3.00 -13.35 14.01
N PHE A 272 -2.40 -14.48 13.67
CA PHE A 272 -2.43 -15.01 12.31
C PHE A 272 -3.77 -15.70 12.04
N VAL A 273 -4.40 -15.33 10.91
CA VAL A 273 -5.64 -15.91 10.41
C VAL A 273 -5.35 -16.60 9.09
N GLU A 274 -5.40 -17.94 9.09
CA GLU A 274 -4.99 -18.80 7.97
C GLU A 274 -5.77 -18.52 6.67
N ASP A 275 -7.10 -18.45 6.73
CA ASP A 275 -7.97 -18.18 5.57
C ASP A 275 -8.29 -16.69 5.37
N ALA A 276 -7.49 -15.77 5.92
CA ALA A 276 -7.78 -14.33 5.87
C ALA A 276 -8.01 -13.82 4.43
N ALA A 277 -7.25 -14.34 3.47
CA ALA A 277 -7.36 -14.01 2.05
C ALA A 277 -8.74 -14.31 1.46
N LYS A 278 -9.32 -15.47 1.82
CA LYS A 278 -10.62 -15.92 1.34
C LYS A 278 -11.76 -15.16 2.03
N ARG A 279 -11.58 -14.84 3.31
CA ARG A 279 -12.62 -14.24 4.16
C ARG A 279 -12.73 -12.73 4.00
N LEU A 280 -11.60 -12.04 3.79
CA LEU A 280 -11.55 -10.58 3.77
C LEU A 280 -12.51 -9.93 2.77
N PRO A 281 -12.64 -10.39 1.50
CA PRO A 281 -13.54 -9.74 0.53
C PRO A 281 -15.01 -9.74 0.96
N ASP A 282 -15.49 -10.87 1.49
CA ASP A 282 -16.87 -10.99 1.97
C ASP A 282 -17.12 -10.15 3.22
N LEU A 283 -16.19 -10.17 4.18
CA LEU A 283 -16.26 -9.33 5.39
C LEU A 283 -16.22 -7.84 5.04
N ALA A 284 -15.39 -7.44 4.08
CA ALA A 284 -15.32 -6.06 3.62
C ALA A 284 -16.63 -5.62 2.93
N ARG A 285 -17.23 -6.47 2.09
CA ARG A 285 -18.54 -6.23 1.48
C ARG A 285 -19.62 -6.04 2.55
N LYS A 286 -19.72 -6.98 3.50
CA LYS A 286 -20.69 -6.93 4.60
C LYS A 286 -20.51 -5.68 5.47
N ALA A 287 -19.27 -5.33 5.82
CA ALA A 287 -18.98 -4.14 6.61
C ALA A 287 -19.36 -2.84 5.86
N ALA A 288 -19.08 -2.76 4.55
CA ALA A 288 -19.43 -1.61 3.72
C ALA A 288 -20.95 -1.46 3.58
N ALA A 289 -21.67 -2.56 3.30
CA ALA A 289 -23.12 -2.58 3.21
C ALA A 289 -23.77 -2.19 4.55
N ALA A 290 -23.35 -2.79 5.67
CA ALA A 290 -23.87 -2.47 7.00
C ALA A 290 -23.65 -0.98 7.34
N ARG A 291 -22.47 -0.42 7.03
CA ARG A 291 -22.19 1.00 7.26
C ARG A 291 -23.07 1.91 6.41
N ALA A 292 -23.30 1.58 5.15
CA ALA A 292 -24.21 2.33 4.28
C ALA A 292 -25.64 2.31 4.81
N ARG A 293 -26.16 1.12 5.16
CA ARG A 293 -27.49 0.96 5.76
C ARG A 293 -27.66 1.82 7.00
N HIS A 294 -26.68 1.78 7.91
CA HIS A 294 -26.69 2.60 9.12
C HIS A 294 -26.76 4.11 8.80
N LEU A 295 -25.87 4.61 7.94
CA LEU A 295 -25.79 6.03 7.62
C LEU A 295 -27.07 6.54 6.95
N THR A 296 -27.61 5.76 6.00
CA THR A 296 -28.85 6.09 5.29
C THR A 296 -30.05 6.08 6.23
N ALA A 297 -30.24 5.01 7.01
CA ALA A 297 -31.32 4.92 7.99
C ALA A 297 -31.23 6.03 9.05
N ALA A 298 -30.02 6.34 9.54
CA ALA A 298 -29.81 7.43 10.47
C ALA A 298 -30.14 8.80 9.86
N ALA A 299 -29.84 9.02 8.58
CA ALA A 299 -30.18 10.26 7.88
C ALA A 299 -31.70 10.41 7.73
N ILE A 300 -32.40 9.34 7.33
CA ILE A 300 -33.87 9.33 7.21
C ILE A 300 -34.51 9.54 8.58
N ARG A 301 -34.07 8.81 9.62
CA ARG A 301 -34.52 9.01 11.00
C ARG A 301 -34.44 10.48 11.41
N ASN A 302 -33.31 11.13 11.16
CA ASN A 302 -33.12 12.53 11.56
C ASN A 302 -34.04 13.48 10.77
N LYS A 303 -34.32 13.20 9.48
CA LYS A 303 -35.28 13.96 8.68
C LYS A 303 -36.70 13.77 9.21
N THR A 304 -37.13 12.52 9.43
CA THR A 304 -38.45 12.20 9.96
C THR A 304 -38.66 12.76 11.37
N ALA A 305 -37.63 12.76 12.22
CA ALA A 305 -37.67 13.42 13.52
C ALA A 305 -37.91 14.94 13.38
N ALA A 306 -37.24 15.60 12.42
CA ALA A 306 -37.46 17.02 12.15
C ALA A 306 -38.86 17.30 11.58
N GLU A 307 -39.45 16.37 10.84
CA GLU A 307 -40.83 16.46 10.35
C GLU A 307 -41.88 16.26 11.46
N LEU A 308 -41.53 15.54 12.53
CA LEU A 308 -42.41 15.28 13.68
C LEU A 308 -42.29 16.35 14.77
N ASP A 309 -41.14 17.01 14.87
CA ASP A 309 -40.88 18.07 15.84
C ASP A 309 -41.95 19.17 15.79
N GLY A 310 -42.64 19.39 16.92
CA GLY A 310 -43.69 20.40 17.06
C GLY A 310 -45.08 19.96 16.58
N LYS A 311 -45.25 18.73 16.07
CA LYS A 311 -46.59 18.19 15.76
C LYS A 311 -47.33 17.80 17.04
N PRO A 312 -48.68 17.81 17.05
CA PRO A 312 -49.46 17.40 18.21
C PRO A 312 -49.05 16.00 18.71
N GLY A 313 -48.71 15.92 20.00
CA GLY A 313 -48.27 14.68 20.62
C GLY A 313 -46.84 14.24 20.26
N TRP A 314 -46.02 15.11 19.66
CA TRP A 314 -44.62 14.86 19.32
C TRP A 314 -43.72 15.98 19.85
N ASP A 315 -43.24 15.81 21.08
CA ASP A 315 -42.17 16.64 21.64
C ASP A 315 -40.81 15.94 21.50
N MET A 316 -39.75 16.67 21.83
CA MET A 316 -38.38 16.14 21.77
C MET A 316 -38.14 14.95 22.70
N ARG A 317 -38.89 14.84 23.81
CA ARG A 317 -38.79 13.70 24.73
C ARG A 317 -39.34 12.44 24.07
N LYS A 318 -40.53 12.50 23.50
CA LYS A 318 -41.12 11.37 22.79
C LYS A 318 -40.25 10.94 21.60
N ILE A 319 -39.73 11.87 20.81
CA ILE A 319 -38.81 11.53 19.70
C ILE A 319 -37.54 10.84 20.23
N ALA A 320 -36.98 11.31 21.34
CA ALA A 320 -35.83 10.68 22.00
C ALA A 320 -36.15 9.25 22.46
N ASP A 321 -37.29 9.05 23.11
CA ASP A 321 -37.77 7.74 23.57
C ASP A 321 -37.97 6.77 22.40
N THR A 322 -38.66 7.21 21.34
CA THR A 322 -38.90 6.42 20.14
C THR A 322 -37.60 6.02 19.43
N THR A 323 -36.61 6.92 19.39
CA THR A 323 -35.34 6.65 18.72
C THR A 323 -34.33 5.92 19.60
N GLY A 324 -34.51 5.90 20.92
CA GLY A 324 -33.55 5.38 21.89
C GLY A 324 -32.28 6.24 21.97
N LEU A 325 -32.33 7.51 21.59
CA LEU A 325 -31.21 8.45 21.62
C LEU A 325 -31.40 9.50 22.71
N HIS A 326 -30.29 10.00 23.26
CA HIS A 326 -30.35 11.11 24.21
C HIS A 326 -30.97 12.36 23.57
N ILE A 327 -31.82 13.07 24.32
CA ILE A 327 -32.59 14.22 23.84
C ILE A 327 -31.71 15.31 23.20
N ASP A 328 -30.55 15.60 23.77
CA ASP A 328 -29.63 16.61 23.21
C ASP A 328 -29.00 16.15 21.90
N SER A 329 -28.77 14.85 21.73
CA SER A 329 -28.26 14.28 20.48
C SER A 329 -29.28 14.44 19.36
N ILE A 330 -30.55 14.13 19.63
CA ILE A 330 -31.65 14.31 18.68
C ILE A 330 -31.84 15.79 18.35
N ARG A 331 -31.89 16.66 19.36
CA ARG A 331 -32.04 18.10 19.18
C ARG A 331 -30.95 18.68 18.27
N ALA A 332 -29.69 18.30 18.48
CA ALA A 332 -28.58 18.72 17.62
C ALA A 332 -28.75 18.24 16.18
N LYS A 333 -29.17 16.98 15.98
CA LYS A 333 -29.39 16.38 14.65
C LYS A 333 -30.57 17.04 13.91
N VAL A 334 -31.69 17.27 14.58
CA VAL A 334 -32.87 17.96 14.02
C VAL A 334 -32.52 19.38 13.60
N ARG A 335 -31.84 20.15 14.47
CA ARG A 335 -31.35 21.50 14.12
C ARG A 335 -30.42 21.49 12.91
N ALA A 336 -29.53 20.51 12.82
CA ALA A 336 -28.63 20.38 11.66
C ALA A 336 -29.39 20.10 10.35
N VAL A 337 -30.47 19.30 10.40
CA VAL A 337 -31.35 19.06 9.24
C VAL A 337 -32.10 20.33 8.85
N GLN A 338 -32.72 21.01 9.81
CA GLN A 338 -33.45 22.27 9.59
C GLN A 338 -32.53 23.36 9.02
N LYS A 339 -31.32 23.52 9.57
CA LYS A 339 -30.31 24.47 9.04
C LYS A 339 -29.94 24.16 7.59
N LYS A 340 -29.73 22.89 7.24
CA LYS A 340 -29.45 22.49 5.86
C LYS A 340 -30.62 22.74 4.92
N ALA A 341 -31.86 22.57 5.39
CA ALA A 341 -33.06 22.89 4.62
C ALA A 341 -33.17 24.40 4.35
N ALA A 342 -32.94 25.23 5.37
CA ALA A 342 -32.94 26.70 5.23
C ALA A 342 -31.84 27.19 4.27
N GLN A 343 -30.63 26.63 4.34
CA GLN A 343 -29.53 26.98 3.42
C GLN A 343 -29.81 26.63 1.96
N LYS A 344 -30.59 25.56 1.70
CA LYS A 344 -30.99 25.19 0.33
C LYS A 344 -32.07 26.10 -0.26
N GLN A 345 -32.76 26.88 0.59
CA GLN A 345 -33.83 27.80 0.19
C GLN A 345 -33.35 29.25 0.08
N ALA A 346 -32.12 29.55 0.51
CA ALA A 346 -31.50 30.84 0.31
C ALA A 346 -31.09 30.98 -1.17
N PRO A 347 -31.47 32.08 -1.85
CA PRO A 347 -31.20 32.30 -3.28
C PRO A 347 -29.72 32.45 -3.62
#